data_AF-A0A9Q0MBT1-F1
#
_entry.id   AF-A0A9Q0MBT1-F1
#
_cell.length_a   1.000
_cell.length_b   1.000
_cell.length_c   1.000
_cell.angle_alpha   90.00
_cell.angle_beta   90.00
_cell.angle_gamma   90.00
#
_symmetry.space_group_name_H-M   'P 1'
#
loop_
_entity.id
_entity.type
_entity.pdbx_description
1 polymer ?
#
loop_
_entity_poly.entity_id
_entity_poly.type
_entity_poly.pdbx_seq_one_letter_code
_entity_poly.pdbx_strand_id
1 'polypeptide(L)'
;MSTIIPKITQLSSRVIRVLGCNPGYFTLQGTNTYIVGTGKQRALIDCGEPGVPEYIETLKGVLKDRDISLSKIIITHWHPDHVGGTYEVLNNVTGKDCKVFKYKNTKNDPLYSELFELNYLNDEEEVELEGATMKMYLTPGHARDHLSIHLKEENTLFSGDCILGEGTVVFEDLLTYLKSLDKIKSLNSEKLYPGHGPVVDDPIAKVEEYVRKRMARENDILAIMRKADSFLTTMEIAEGIYVGLPTSLMFGAEHNVRMHLEKLVKEDRIEAITIENVPKEKTHNITKYRLKH
;
A
#
# COMPACT_ATOMS: atom_id res chain seq x y z
N MET A 1 15.18 -4.02 16.77
CA MET A 1 14.45 -5.31 16.71
C MET A 1 13.10 -5.00 16.10
N SER A 2 12.63 -5.81 15.14
CA SER A 2 11.30 -5.63 14.57
C SER A 2 10.24 -5.90 15.64
N THR A 3 9.13 -5.16 15.61
CA THR A 3 8.04 -5.29 16.58
C THR A 3 7.44 -6.70 16.49
N ILE A 4 7.20 -7.34 17.64
CA ILE A 4 6.50 -8.64 17.66
C ILE A 4 5.00 -8.36 17.63
N ILE A 5 4.32 -8.89 16.60
CA ILE A 5 2.88 -8.78 16.44
C ILE A 5 2.26 -10.17 16.65
N PRO A 6 1.36 -10.35 17.64
CA PRO A 6 0.63 -11.59 17.79
C PRO A 6 -0.24 -11.88 16.57
N LYS A 7 -0.35 -13.15 16.17
CA LYS A 7 -1.17 -13.59 15.02
C LYS A 7 -2.63 -13.11 15.10
N ILE A 8 -3.18 -13.01 16.31
CA ILE A 8 -4.53 -12.54 16.56
C ILE A 8 -4.44 -11.45 17.62
N THR A 9 -5.04 -10.29 17.37
CA THR A 9 -5.10 -9.20 18.35
C THR A 9 -6.48 -8.55 18.34
N GLN A 10 -7.13 -8.42 19.50
CA GLN A 10 -8.27 -7.50 19.65
C GLN A 10 -7.72 -6.07 19.75
N LEU A 11 -8.02 -5.21 18.78
CA LEU A 11 -7.52 -3.83 18.77
C LEU A 11 -8.50 -2.86 19.45
N SER A 12 -9.80 -3.10 19.28
CA SER A 12 -10.88 -2.28 19.86
C SER A 12 -12.12 -3.14 20.09
N SER A 13 -13.27 -2.59 20.48
CA SER A 13 -14.52 -3.37 20.53
C SER A 13 -15.03 -3.81 19.14
N ARG A 14 -14.58 -3.14 18.05
CA ARG A 14 -15.04 -3.39 16.67
C ARG A 14 -14.02 -4.13 15.82
N VAL A 15 -12.74 -4.02 16.13
CA VAL A 15 -11.66 -4.46 15.24
C VAL A 15 -10.85 -5.60 15.86
N ILE A 16 -10.76 -6.69 15.10
CA ILE A 16 -9.85 -7.81 15.36
C ILE A 16 -8.85 -7.85 14.22
N ARG A 17 -7.56 -7.84 14.53
CA ARG A 17 -6.52 -8.09 13.54
C ARG A 17 -6.15 -9.56 13.52
N VAL A 18 -6.04 -10.12 12.32
CA VAL A 18 -5.46 -11.45 12.05
C VAL A 18 -4.29 -11.25 11.11
N LEU A 19 -3.10 -11.75 11.46
CA LEU A 19 -1.96 -11.71 10.55
C LEU A 19 -2.14 -12.73 9.43
N GLY A 20 -1.77 -12.33 8.21
CA GLY A 20 -1.73 -13.16 7.01
C GLY A 20 -0.67 -14.26 7.03
N CYS A 21 0.12 -14.37 8.10
CA CYS A 21 1.16 -15.38 8.30
C CYS A 21 2.19 -15.47 7.15
N ASN A 22 2.44 -14.35 6.48
CA ASN A 22 3.29 -14.20 5.31
C ASN A 22 4.43 -13.19 5.55
N PRO A 23 5.33 -13.41 6.52
CA PRO A 23 6.39 -12.46 6.82
C PRO A 23 7.39 -12.36 5.66
N GLY A 24 7.88 -11.16 5.40
CA GLY A 24 8.72 -10.89 4.24
C GLY A 24 9.32 -9.50 4.25
N TYR A 25 10.22 -9.24 3.30
CA TYR A 25 10.87 -7.94 3.19
C TYR A 25 9.88 -6.80 2.93
N PHE A 26 8.84 -7.05 2.14
CA PHE A 26 7.78 -6.09 1.82
C PHE A 26 6.60 -6.14 2.79
N THR A 27 6.30 -7.33 3.32
CA THR A 27 5.13 -7.58 4.18
C THR A 27 5.42 -7.49 5.68
N LEU A 28 6.69 -7.25 6.07
CA LEU A 28 7.15 -7.18 7.46
C LEU A 28 6.83 -8.46 8.24
N GLN A 29 6.01 -8.37 9.30
CA GLN A 29 5.53 -9.52 10.08
C GLN A 29 4.45 -10.33 9.34
N GLY A 30 3.93 -9.82 8.23
CA GLY A 30 2.81 -10.33 7.45
C GLY A 30 1.77 -9.25 7.18
N THR A 31 0.83 -9.54 6.29
CA THR A 31 -0.33 -8.67 6.02
C THR A 31 -1.20 -8.60 7.27
N ASN A 32 -1.55 -7.40 7.71
CA ASN A 32 -2.58 -7.19 8.71
C ASN A 32 -3.95 -7.27 8.02
N THR A 33 -4.71 -8.32 8.26
CA THR A 33 -6.12 -8.37 7.86
C THR A 33 -7.02 -8.02 9.04
N TYR A 34 -8.16 -7.39 8.78
CA TYR A 34 -8.99 -6.82 9.84
C TYR A 34 -10.44 -7.30 9.74
N ILE A 35 -10.94 -7.91 10.82
CA ILE A 35 -12.36 -8.23 10.98
C ILE A 35 -13.03 -7.03 11.66
N VAL A 36 -14.03 -6.44 11.02
CA VAL A 36 -14.64 -5.16 11.42
C VAL A 36 -16.15 -5.28 11.61
N GLY A 37 -16.64 -4.80 12.75
CA GLY A 37 -18.06 -4.76 13.14
C GLY A 37 -18.28 -5.23 14.57
N THR A 38 -19.48 -5.04 15.10
CA THR A 38 -19.87 -5.54 16.44
C THR A 38 -20.78 -6.76 16.36
N GLY A 39 -21.59 -6.87 15.31
CA GLY A 39 -22.55 -7.95 15.11
C GLY A 39 -21.92 -9.30 14.75
N LYS A 40 -22.81 -10.28 14.50
CA LYS A 40 -22.41 -11.62 14.04
C LYS A 40 -21.87 -11.59 12.60
N GLN A 41 -22.46 -10.79 11.72
CA GLN A 41 -21.97 -10.59 10.36
C GLN A 41 -21.00 -9.41 10.32
N ARG A 42 -19.76 -9.66 9.87
CA ARG A 42 -18.68 -8.65 9.83
C ARG A 42 -18.03 -8.55 8.46
N ALA A 43 -17.28 -7.47 8.25
CA ALA A 43 -16.39 -7.34 7.10
C ALA A 43 -15.00 -7.88 7.43
N LEU A 44 -14.32 -8.36 6.41
CA LEU A 44 -12.88 -8.57 6.40
C LEU A 44 -12.23 -7.51 5.49
N ILE A 45 -11.19 -6.83 5.97
CA ILE A 45 -10.34 -5.96 5.15
C ILE A 45 -9.06 -6.72 4.82
N ASP A 46 -8.79 -6.87 3.52
CA ASP A 46 -7.71 -7.65 2.92
C ASP A 46 -7.69 -9.16 3.27
N CYS A 47 -7.01 -9.95 2.45
CA CYS A 47 -7.05 -11.42 2.47
C CYS A 47 -5.67 -12.08 2.53
N GLY A 48 -4.57 -11.33 2.65
CA GLY A 48 -3.23 -11.92 2.67
C GLY A 48 -2.79 -12.46 1.31
N GLU A 49 -1.69 -13.21 1.32
CA GLU A 49 -1.12 -13.88 0.16
C GLU A 49 -1.90 -15.15 -0.26
N PRO A 50 -1.83 -15.53 -1.56
CA PRO A 50 -2.40 -16.79 -2.01
C PRO A 50 -1.61 -17.98 -1.43
N GLY A 51 -2.27 -19.09 -1.18
CA GLY A 51 -1.60 -20.33 -0.78
C GLY A 51 -0.95 -20.30 0.61
N VAL A 52 -1.54 -19.59 1.59
CA VAL A 52 -1.09 -19.56 2.99
C VAL A 52 -2.09 -20.30 3.91
N PRO A 53 -1.99 -21.64 4.08
CA PRO A 53 -2.95 -22.42 4.89
C PRO A 53 -3.02 -21.99 6.35
N GLU A 54 -1.89 -21.55 6.93
CA GLU A 54 -1.84 -21.10 8.32
C GLU A 54 -2.74 -19.89 8.58
N TYR A 55 -2.81 -18.95 7.63
CA TYR A 55 -3.73 -17.82 7.71
C TYR A 55 -5.18 -18.28 7.66
N ILE A 56 -5.53 -19.17 6.73
CA ILE A 56 -6.89 -19.70 6.58
C ILE A 56 -7.36 -20.40 7.86
N GLU A 57 -6.52 -21.25 8.46
CA GLU A 57 -6.85 -21.94 9.71
C GLU A 57 -6.94 -20.98 10.90
N THR A 58 -6.06 -19.97 10.96
CA THR A 58 -6.13 -18.92 12.00
C THR A 58 -7.42 -18.12 11.89
N LEU A 59 -7.79 -17.67 10.68
CA LEU A 59 -9.00 -16.90 10.43
C LEU A 59 -10.27 -17.70 10.78
N LYS A 60 -10.35 -18.97 10.34
CA LYS A 60 -11.45 -19.88 10.71
C LYS A 60 -11.60 -20.02 12.22
N GLY A 61 -10.48 -20.21 12.93
CA GLY A 61 -10.45 -20.34 14.39
C GLY A 61 -11.05 -19.10 15.05
N VAL A 62 -10.59 -17.90 14.67
CA VAL A 62 -11.09 -16.63 15.22
C VAL A 62 -12.59 -16.46 14.99
N LEU A 63 -13.07 -16.77 13.78
CA LEU A 63 -14.49 -16.62 13.44
C LEU A 63 -15.36 -17.61 14.22
N LYS A 64 -14.93 -18.87 14.33
CA LYS A 64 -15.64 -19.91 15.09
C LYS A 64 -15.69 -19.59 16.58
N ASP A 65 -14.56 -19.24 17.19
CA ASP A 65 -14.45 -18.98 18.63
C ASP A 65 -15.30 -17.79 19.08
N ARG A 66 -15.64 -16.89 18.16
CA ARG A 66 -16.38 -15.66 18.42
C ARG A 66 -17.80 -15.63 17.85
N ASP A 67 -18.24 -16.72 17.24
CA ASP A 67 -19.54 -16.82 16.57
C ASP A 67 -19.76 -15.70 15.52
N ILE A 68 -18.73 -15.46 14.70
CA ILE A 68 -18.71 -14.44 13.63
C ILE A 68 -18.77 -15.13 12.26
N SER A 69 -19.53 -14.54 11.34
CA SER A 69 -19.50 -14.84 9.91
C SER A 69 -19.11 -13.61 9.10
N LEU A 70 -18.49 -13.82 7.93
CA LEU A 70 -18.10 -12.74 7.03
C LEU A 70 -19.15 -12.53 5.95
N SER A 71 -19.67 -11.30 5.84
CA SER A 71 -20.62 -10.91 4.78
C SER A 71 -19.99 -10.08 3.68
N LYS A 72 -18.83 -9.46 3.96
CA LYS A 72 -18.10 -8.61 3.01
C LYS A 72 -16.60 -8.82 3.14
N ILE A 73 -15.91 -8.82 2.01
CA ILE A 73 -14.46 -8.67 1.91
C ILE A 73 -14.21 -7.34 1.21
N ILE A 74 -13.41 -6.46 1.80
CA ILE A 74 -13.03 -5.17 1.22
C ILE A 74 -11.52 -5.19 1.01
N ILE A 75 -11.10 -5.11 -0.25
CA ILE A 75 -9.69 -5.14 -0.63
C ILE A 75 -9.20 -3.71 -0.82
N THR A 76 -8.08 -3.39 -0.16
CA THR A 76 -7.47 -2.06 -0.23
C THR A 76 -6.88 -1.79 -1.62
N HIS A 77 -6.18 -2.75 -2.21
CA HIS A 77 -5.58 -2.62 -3.55
C HIS A 77 -5.19 -3.98 -4.17
N TRP A 78 -4.72 -3.95 -5.42
CA TRP A 78 -4.51 -5.16 -6.21
C TRP A 78 -3.29 -6.03 -5.83
N HIS A 79 -2.39 -5.61 -4.95
CA HIS A 79 -1.16 -6.38 -4.73
C HIS A 79 -1.45 -7.77 -4.13
N PRO A 80 -0.68 -8.81 -4.54
CA PRO A 80 -0.99 -10.21 -4.23
C PRO A 80 -1.13 -10.53 -2.74
N ASP A 81 -0.43 -9.80 -1.88
CA ASP A 81 -0.44 -9.96 -0.43
C ASP A 81 -1.65 -9.31 0.26
N HIS A 82 -2.50 -8.60 -0.50
CA HIS A 82 -3.77 -8.07 -0.03
C HIS A 82 -4.97 -8.79 -0.66
N VAL A 83 -4.93 -9.02 -1.98
CA VAL A 83 -6.05 -9.64 -2.71
C VAL A 83 -5.90 -11.16 -2.87
N GLY A 84 -4.68 -11.69 -2.79
CA GLY A 84 -4.36 -13.02 -3.29
C GLY A 84 -5.06 -14.16 -2.57
N GLY A 85 -5.20 -14.08 -1.24
CA GLY A 85 -5.90 -15.10 -0.45
C GLY A 85 -7.43 -15.07 -0.57
N THR A 86 -8.01 -14.17 -1.38
CA THR A 86 -9.47 -13.98 -1.45
C THR A 86 -10.21 -15.23 -1.91
N TYR A 87 -9.67 -15.96 -2.89
CA TYR A 87 -10.29 -17.20 -3.37
C TYR A 87 -10.36 -18.26 -2.26
N GLU A 88 -9.27 -18.45 -1.52
CA GLU A 88 -9.19 -19.40 -0.42
C GLU A 88 -10.05 -18.97 0.76
N VAL A 89 -10.11 -17.68 1.08
CA VAL A 89 -11.03 -17.15 2.10
C VAL A 89 -12.46 -17.43 1.69
N LEU A 90 -12.86 -17.13 0.45
CA LEU A 90 -14.22 -17.37 -0.01
C LEU A 90 -14.63 -18.85 0.09
N ASN A 91 -13.78 -19.76 -0.41
CA ASN A 91 -14.11 -21.18 -0.50
C ASN A 91 -13.96 -21.96 0.81
N ASN A 92 -13.06 -21.54 1.70
CA ASN A 92 -12.74 -22.31 2.90
C ASN A 92 -13.27 -21.66 4.17
N VAL A 93 -13.46 -20.34 4.19
CA VAL A 93 -13.79 -19.57 5.40
C VAL A 93 -15.21 -19.04 5.35
N THR A 94 -15.61 -18.52 4.19
CA THR A 94 -16.93 -17.88 4.04
C THR A 94 -18.00 -18.85 3.56
N GLY A 95 -19.27 -18.44 3.70
CA GLY A 95 -20.39 -19.05 2.99
C GLY A 95 -20.66 -18.35 1.65
N LYS A 96 -21.67 -18.81 0.92
CA LYS A 96 -22.01 -18.31 -0.44
C LYS A 96 -22.42 -16.83 -0.51
N ASP A 97 -22.75 -16.21 0.62
CA ASP A 97 -23.32 -14.85 0.66
C ASP A 97 -22.26 -13.74 0.82
N CYS A 98 -20.99 -14.09 0.96
CA CYS A 98 -19.92 -13.11 1.12
C CYS A 98 -19.58 -12.45 -0.23
N LYS A 99 -19.58 -11.12 -0.26
CA LYS A 99 -19.25 -10.33 -1.46
C LYS A 99 -17.89 -9.66 -1.35
N VAL A 100 -17.13 -9.64 -2.44
CA VAL A 100 -15.82 -8.97 -2.53
C VAL A 100 -15.99 -7.59 -3.14
N PHE A 101 -15.39 -6.58 -2.50
CA PHE A 101 -15.42 -5.18 -2.88
C PHE A 101 -14.01 -4.62 -3.03
N LYS A 102 -13.78 -3.78 -4.05
CA LYS A 102 -12.54 -3.01 -4.21
C LYS A 102 -12.76 -1.76 -5.06
N TYR A 103 -11.77 -0.88 -5.18
CA TYR A 103 -11.80 0.14 -6.23
C TYR A 103 -11.43 -0.47 -7.59
N LYS A 104 -12.04 0.02 -8.67
CA LYS A 104 -11.85 -0.54 -10.02
C LYS A 104 -10.43 -0.34 -10.54
N ASN A 105 -9.82 -1.42 -11.03
CA ASN A 105 -8.51 -1.43 -11.69
C ASN A 105 -8.57 -2.24 -12.99
N THR A 106 -8.85 -1.55 -14.10
CA THR A 106 -8.98 -2.20 -15.42
C THR A 106 -7.73 -2.93 -15.90
N LYS A 107 -6.56 -2.67 -15.31
CA LYS A 107 -5.30 -3.32 -15.68
C LYS A 107 -5.10 -4.65 -14.95
N ASN A 108 -5.41 -4.71 -13.67
CA ASN A 108 -5.09 -5.86 -12.80
C ASN A 108 -6.31 -6.69 -12.42
N ASP A 109 -7.53 -6.14 -12.46
CA ASP A 109 -8.77 -6.89 -12.14
C ASP A 109 -8.96 -8.16 -12.98
N PRO A 110 -8.61 -8.20 -14.29
CA PRO A 110 -8.72 -9.42 -15.09
C PRO A 110 -7.94 -10.62 -14.52
N LEU A 111 -6.93 -10.39 -13.68
CA LEU A 111 -6.17 -11.47 -13.01
C LEU A 111 -7.00 -12.23 -11.97
N TYR A 112 -8.05 -11.60 -11.44
CA TYR A 112 -8.85 -12.12 -10.32
C TYR A 112 -10.31 -12.36 -10.69
N SER A 113 -10.82 -11.72 -11.75
CA SER A 113 -12.23 -11.81 -12.14
C SER A 113 -12.69 -13.22 -12.57
N GLU A 114 -11.75 -14.11 -12.88
CA GLU A 114 -12.05 -15.53 -13.15
C GLU A 114 -12.19 -16.37 -11.86
N LEU A 115 -11.66 -15.88 -10.74
CA LEU A 115 -11.63 -16.59 -9.46
C LEU A 115 -12.84 -16.23 -8.58
N PHE A 116 -13.29 -14.97 -8.62
CA PHE A 116 -14.43 -14.48 -7.85
C PHE A 116 -15.02 -13.19 -8.45
N GLU A 117 -16.28 -12.92 -8.12
CA GLU A 117 -16.97 -11.70 -8.56
C GLU A 117 -16.46 -10.47 -7.80
N LEU A 118 -16.10 -9.44 -8.55
CA LEU A 118 -15.66 -8.14 -8.02
C LEU A 118 -16.80 -7.12 -8.05
N ASN A 119 -17.15 -6.60 -6.89
CA ASN A 119 -18.01 -5.44 -6.74
C ASN A 119 -17.12 -4.19 -6.58
N TYR A 120 -17.53 -3.06 -7.16
CA TYR A 120 -16.71 -1.86 -7.13
C TYR A 120 -17.27 -0.82 -6.15
N LEU A 121 -16.39 -0.29 -5.31
CA LEU A 121 -16.64 0.87 -4.45
C LEU A 121 -15.98 2.10 -5.05
N ASN A 122 -16.59 3.27 -4.83
CA ASN A 122 -16.08 4.56 -5.29
C ASN A 122 -15.43 5.35 -4.15
N ASP A 123 -14.73 6.45 -4.49
CA ASP A 123 -14.26 7.41 -3.48
C ASP A 123 -15.46 7.96 -2.70
N GLU A 124 -15.29 8.13 -1.39
CA GLU A 124 -16.29 8.60 -0.44
C GLU A 124 -17.53 7.72 -0.23
N GLU A 125 -17.60 6.56 -0.89
CA GLU A 125 -18.68 5.60 -0.70
C GLU A 125 -18.63 4.98 0.70
N GLU A 126 -19.79 4.65 1.27
CA GLU A 126 -19.91 4.10 2.62
C GLU A 126 -20.44 2.67 2.60
N VAL A 127 -19.83 1.83 3.43
CA VAL A 127 -20.25 0.46 3.68
C VAL A 127 -20.64 0.34 5.14
N GLU A 128 -21.91 0.06 5.39
CA GLU A 128 -22.47 -0.10 6.73
C GLU A 128 -22.64 -1.57 7.12
N LEU A 129 -22.30 -1.86 8.37
CA LEU A 129 -22.52 -3.11 9.08
C LEU A 129 -22.95 -2.80 10.52
N GLU A 130 -23.40 -3.80 11.26
CA GLU A 130 -23.75 -3.62 12.66
C GLU A 130 -22.56 -3.07 13.46
N GLY A 131 -22.73 -1.83 13.95
CA GLY A 131 -21.74 -1.12 14.76
C GLY A 131 -20.49 -0.65 14.02
N ALA A 132 -20.50 -0.62 12.68
CA ALA A 132 -19.39 -0.09 11.88
C ALA A 132 -19.88 0.57 10.58
N THR A 133 -19.54 1.85 10.42
CA THR A 133 -19.65 2.60 9.16
C THR A 133 -18.25 2.85 8.61
N MET A 134 -17.94 2.18 7.50
CA MET A 134 -16.65 2.29 6.82
C MET A 134 -16.79 3.20 5.60
N LYS A 135 -16.14 4.36 5.61
CA LYS A 135 -16.09 5.29 4.48
C LYS A 135 -14.81 5.08 3.66
N MET A 136 -14.95 4.92 2.35
CA MET A 136 -13.84 4.70 1.43
C MET A 136 -13.18 6.04 1.09
N TYR A 137 -11.85 6.04 1.05
CA TYR A 137 -11.07 7.16 0.55
C TYR A 137 -10.06 6.67 -0.48
N LEU A 138 -10.26 7.06 -1.73
CA LEU A 138 -9.29 6.85 -2.79
C LEU A 138 -8.00 7.60 -2.42
N THR A 139 -6.91 6.83 -2.27
CA THR A 139 -5.59 7.28 -1.83
C THR A 139 -4.51 6.69 -2.74
N PRO A 140 -4.52 7.05 -4.05
CA PRO A 140 -3.66 6.43 -5.03
C PRO A 140 -2.20 6.88 -4.87
N GLY A 141 -1.30 6.22 -5.57
CA GLY A 141 0.13 6.55 -5.58
C GLY A 141 0.98 5.36 -5.17
N HIS A 142 0.60 4.65 -4.09
CA HIS A 142 1.15 3.30 -3.83
C HIS A 142 0.75 2.35 -4.96
N ALA A 143 -0.57 2.19 -5.12
CA ALA A 143 -1.22 1.55 -6.25
C ALA A 143 -2.31 2.48 -6.80
N ARG A 144 -2.69 2.31 -8.06
CA ARG A 144 -3.70 3.15 -8.74
C ARG A 144 -5.11 3.01 -8.18
N ASP A 145 -5.43 1.86 -7.59
CA ASP A 145 -6.73 1.50 -7.03
C ASP A 145 -6.72 1.47 -5.51
N HIS A 146 -5.72 2.10 -4.89
CA HIS A 146 -5.56 2.05 -3.44
C HIS A 146 -6.66 2.81 -2.70
N LEU A 147 -7.35 2.10 -1.81
CA LEU A 147 -8.31 2.63 -0.86
C LEU A 147 -7.72 2.65 0.56
N SER A 148 -7.91 3.79 1.23
CA SER A 148 -7.87 3.85 2.69
C SER A 148 -9.31 3.83 3.19
N ILE A 149 -9.56 3.18 4.32
CA ILE A 149 -10.92 2.93 4.82
C ILE A 149 -11.07 3.57 6.19
N HIS A 150 -11.98 4.52 6.36
CA HIS A 150 -12.20 5.22 7.62
C HIS A 150 -13.36 4.60 8.39
N LEU A 151 -13.08 4.07 9.57
CA LEU A 151 -14.09 3.62 10.53
C LEU A 151 -14.55 4.80 11.37
N LYS A 152 -15.76 5.28 11.10
CA LYS A 152 -16.28 6.52 11.70
C LYS A 152 -16.40 6.45 13.22
N GLU A 153 -16.87 5.33 13.75
CA GLU A 153 -17.16 5.16 15.18
C GLU A 153 -15.93 5.25 16.07
N GLU A 154 -14.74 4.95 15.52
CA GLU A 154 -13.47 4.97 16.26
C GLU A 154 -12.52 6.05 15.73
N ASN A 155 -13.00 6.91 14.83
CA ASN A 155 -12.19 7.86 14.05
C ASN A 155 -10.85 7.26 13.61
N THR A 156 -10.86 6.03 13.11
CA THR A 156 -9.64 5.26 12.82
C THR A 156 -9.56 4.95 11.33
N LEU A 157 -8.36 5.05 10.76
CA LEU A 157 -8.15 4.80 9.33
C LEU A 157 -7.39 3.49 9.12
N PHE A 158 -7.97 2.57 8.37
CA PHE A 158 -7.22 1.48 7.76
C PHE A 158 -6.44 2.03 6.57
N SER A 159 -5.12 2.18 6.70
CA SER A 159 -4.30 2.90 5.72
C SER A 159 -3.78 2.03 4.58
N GLY A 160 -4.01 0.71 4.63
CA GLY A 160 -3.41 -0.25 3.70
C GLY A 160 -1.91 0.00 3.57
N ASP A 161 -1.45 0.05 2.33
CA ASP A 161 -0.06 0.32 1.98
C ASP A 161 0.21 1.79 1.61
N CYS A 162 -0.73 2.68 1.91
CA CYS A 162 -0.44 4.11 1.86
C CYS A 162 0.49 4.52 3.00
N ILE A 163 0.28 3.99 4.20
CA ILE A 163 1.12 4.23 5.40
C ILE A 163 1.25 2.91 6.17
N LEU A 164 2.49 2.54 6.52
CA LEU A 164 2.81 1.34 7.29
C LEU A 164 3.09 1.70 8.75
N GLY A 165 3.00 0.70 9.62
CA GLY A 165 3.33 0.83 11.03
C GLY A 165 4.82 1.08 11.29
N GLU A 166 5.68 0.43 10.49
CA GLU A 166 7.13 0.60 10.53
C GLU A 166 7.72 0.63 9.11
N GLY A 167 8.91 1.21 8.97
CA GLY A 167 9.59 1.30 7.68
C GLY A 167 9.06 2.40 6.75
N THR A 168 9.02 2.10 5.45
CA THR A 168 8.55 2.99 4.38
C THR A 168 7.91 2.14 3.28
N VAL A 169 7.09 2.78 2.44
CA VAL A 169 6.40 2.13 1.31
C VAL A 169 7.13 2.37 0.00
N VAL A 170 6.85 1.50 -0.98
CA VAL A 170 7.08 1.76 -2.41
C VAL A 170 5.85 2.42 -3.02
N PHE A 171 5.99 3.04 -4.20
CA PHE A 171 4.89 3.72 -4.88
C PHE A 171 5.05 3.67 -6.39
N GLU A 172 3.93 3.55 -7.11
CA GLU A 172 3.83 3.70 -8.57
C GLU A 172 4.00 5.16 -9.02
N ASP A 173 3.56 6.14 -8.20
CA ASP A 173 3.65 7.57 -8.53
C ASP A 173 3.81 8.44 -7.28
N LEU A 174 4.98 9.09 -7.12
CA LEU A 174 5.30 9.87 -5.93
C LEU A 174 4.42 11.14 -5.79
N LEU A 175 4.14 11.84 -6.88
CA LEU A 175 3.36 13.08 -6.81
C LEU A 175 1.93 12.81 -6.33
N THR A 176 1.29 11.78 -6.89
CA THR A 176 -0.04 11.33 -6.47
C THR A 176 -0.01 10.80 -5.04
N TYR A 177 1.03 10.04 -4.68
CA TYR A 177 1.22 9.54 -3.33
C TYR A 177 1.30 10.66 -2.28
N LEU A 178 2.04 11.73 -2.54
CA LEU A 178 2.11 12.88 -1.63
C LEU A 178 0.75 13.56 -1.44
N LYS A 179 -0.06 13.69 -2.51
CA LYS A 179 -1.44 14.19 -2.40
C LYS A 179 -2.32 13.29 -1.55
N SER A 180 -2.13 11.97 -1.64
CA SER A 180 -2.83 11.00 -0.78
C SER A 180 -2.42 11.12 0.68
N LEU A 181 -1.13 11.38 0.97
CA LEU A 181 -0.68 11.67 2.33
C LEU A 181 -1.31 12.95 2.88
N ASP A 182 -1.43 14.01 2.08
CA ASP A 182 -2.13 15.23 2.48
C ASP A 182 -3.62 14.98 2.75
N LYS A 183 -4.28 14.16 1.90
CA LYS A 183 -5.67 13.71 2.13
C LYS A 183 -5.77 12.97 3.46
N ILE A 184 -4.93 11.97 3.72
CA ILE A 184 -4.92 11.23 4.99
C ILE A 184 -4.68 12.16 6.19
N LYS A 185 -3.74 13.11 6.10
CA LYS A 185 -3.48 14.10 7.17
C LYS A 185 -4.74 14.90 7.50
N SER A 186 -5.48 15.32 6.47
CA SER A 186 -6.70 16.11 6.62
C SER A 186 -7.87 15.36 7.28
N LEU A 187 -7.88 14.02 7.23
CA LEU A 187 -8.90 13.21 7.90
C LEU A 187 -8.78 13.27 9.43
N ASN A 188 -7.62 13.66 9.96
CA ASN A 188 -7.37 13.83 11.40
C ASN A 188 -7.86 12.63 12.24
N SER A 189 -7.57 11.42 11.75
CA SER A 189 -7.90 10.17 12.43
C SER A 189 -7.10 10.04 13.73
N GLU A 190 -7.68 9.39 14.73
CA GLU A 190 -7.02 9.13 16.02
C GLU A 190 -5.91 8.08 15.89
N LYS A 191 -6.10 7.09 15.01
CA LYS A 191 -5.14 5.98 14.79
C LYS A 191 -5.09 5.57 13.33
N LEU A 192 -4.00 4.90 12.96
CA LEU A 192 -3.93 4.10 11.73
C LEU A 192 -3.82 2.61 12.04
N TYR A 193 -4.57 1.82 11.28
CA TYR A 193 -4.47 0.37 11.18
C TYR A 193 -3.86 0.02 9.80
N PRO A 194 -2.53 -0.13 9.72
CA PRO A 194 -1.83 -0.25 8.44
C PRO A 194 -1.91 -1.64 7.81
N GLY A 195 -1.66 -1.76 6.51
CA GLY A 195 -1.53 -3.04 5.81
C GLY A 195 -0.42 -3.92 6.39
N HIS A 196 0.67 -3.30 6.87
CA HIS A 196 1.77 -4.01 7.54
C HIS A 196 2.30 -3.23 8.76
N GLY A 197 2.87 -3.98 9.71
CA GLY A 197 3.49 -3.41 10.90
C GLY A 197 2.51 -3.07 12.03
N PRO A 198 3.01 -2.42 13.11
CA PRO A 198 2.19 -2.11 14.29
C PRO A 198 1.16 -1.01 14.04
N VAL A 199 0.22 -0.85 14.97
CA VAL A 199 -0.72 0.27 15.01
C VAL A 199 0.06 1.59 15.08
N VAL A 200 -0.44 2.64 14.43
CA VAL A 200 0.11 4.00 14.52
C VAL A 200 -0.81 4.85 15.39
N ASP A 201 -0.35 5.24 16.58
CA ASP A 201 -1.11 6.07 17.52
C ASP A 201 -0.99 7.58 17.25
N ASP A 202 -0.02 8.03 16.44
CA ASP A 202 0.11 9.42 15.99
C ASP A 202 0.14 9.50 14.45
N PRO A 203 -1.04 9.52 13.80
CA PRO A 203 -1.14 9.54 12.34
C PRO A 203 -0.50 10.79 11.72
N ILE A 204 -0.66 11.95 12.35
CA ILE A 204 -0.11 13.22 11.85
C ILE A 204 1.42 13.16 11.84
N ALA A 205 2.04 12.78 12.95
CA ALA A 205 3.49 12.66 13.02
C ALA A 205 4.02 11.61 12.04
N LYS A 206 3.29 10.51 11.82
CA LYS A 206 3.67 9.49 10.84
C LYS A 206 3.61 10.00 9.41
N VAL A 207 2.57 10.75 9.04
CA VAL A 207 2.48 11.40 7.72
C VAL A 207 3.62 12.40 7.53
N GLU A 208 3.92 13.22 8.54
CA GLU A 208 5.01 14.20 8.46
C GLU A 208 6.38 13.54 8.37
N GLU A 209 6.61 12.47 9.14
CA GLU A 209 7.79 11.61 8.97
C GLU A 209 7.89 11.11 7.53
N TYR A 210 6.75 10.69 6.96
CA TYR A 210 6.71 10.20 5.61
C TYR A 210 7.10 11.29 4.61
N VAL A 211 6.45 12.45 4.63
CA VAL A 211 6.75 13.58 3.75
C VAL A 211 8.21 14.04 3.91
N ARG A 212 8.71 14.18 5.14
CA ARG A 212 10.10 14.62 5.41
C ARG A 212 11.13 13.71 4.74
N LYS A 213 11.00 12.39 4.85
CA LYS A 213 11.94 11.45 4.21
C LYS A 213 11.97 11.59 2.69
N ARG A 214 10.83 11.91 2.08
CA ARG A 214 10.67 12.04 0.61
C ARG A 214 11.30 13.36 0.16
N MET A 215 11.03 14.44 0.88
CA MET A 215 11.65 15.73 0.60
C MET A 215 13.17 15.69 0.81
N ALA A 216 13.67 14.96 1.83
CA ALA A 216 15.10 14.76 2.03
C ALA A 216 15.74 14.05 0.82
N ARG A 217 15.16 12.95 0.34
CA ARG A 217 15.63 12.25 -0.86
C ARG A 217 15.61 13.13 -2.11
N GLU A 218 14.56 13.92 -2.28
CA GLU A 218 14.47 14.87 -3.40
C GLU A 218 15.57 15.94 -3.33
N ASN A 219 15.86 16.45 -2.13
CA ASN A 219 16.95 17.41 -1.93
C ASN A 219 18.32 16.80 -2.26
N ASP A 220 18.55 15.53 -1.91
CA ASP A 220 19.78 14.81 -2.26
C ASP A 220 19.93 14.70 -3.79
N ILE A 221 18.86 14.34 -4.50
CA ILE A 221 18.82 14.27 -5.97
C ILE A 221 19.17 15.63 -6.59
N LEU A 222 18.51 16.69 -6.14
CA LEU A 222 18.74 18.04 -6.63
C LEU A 222 20.15 18.55 -6.30
N ALA A 223 20.76 18.09 -5.21
CA ALA A 223 22.14 18.42 -4.85
C ALA A 223 23.15 17.73 -5.78
N ILE A 224 22.91 16.48 -6.18
CA ILE A 224 23.71 15.79 -7.21
C ILE A 224 23.57 16.50 -8.56
N MET A 225 22.35 16.80 -9.00
CA MET A 225 22.10 17.45 -10.29
C MET A 225 22.70 18.86 -10.36
N ARG A 226 22.72 19.62 -9.25
CA ARG A 226 23.32 20.96 -9.20
C ARG A 226 24.83 20.98 -9.43
N LYS A 227 25.51 19.86 -9.20
CA LYS A 227 26.96 19.72 -9.39
C LYS A 227 27.33 19.19 -10.77
N ALA A 228 26.35 18.80 -11.58
CA ALA A 228 26.57 18.21 -12.88
C ALA A 228 26.43 19.26 -14.00
N ASP A 229 27.42 19.33 -14.89
CA ASP A 229 27.40 20.18 -16.07
C ASP A 229 26.67 19.51 -17.28
N SER A 230 26.21 18.27 -17.10
CA SER A 230 25.62 17.45 -18.15
C SER A 230 24.36 16.71 -17.66
N PHE A 231 23.65 16.09 -18.61
CA PHE A 231 22.50 15.23 -18.31
C PHE A 231 22.94 13.93 -17.62
N LEU A 232 22.28 13.59 -16.51
CA LEU A 232 22.53 12.37 -15.73
C LEU A 232 21.45 11.32 -15.95
N THR A 233 21.83 10.06 -15.99
CA THR A 233 20.91 8.90 -15.91
C THR A 233 20.40 8.73 -14.48
N THR A 234 19.29 7.99 -14.33
CA THR A 234 18.78 7.59 -13.01
C THR A 234 19.83 6.83 -12.20
N MET A 235 20.60 5.94 -12.83
CA MET A 235 21.63 5.14 -12.17
C MET A 235 22.79 6.01 -11.67
N GLU A 236 23.28 6.95 -12.48
CA GLU A 236 24.35 7.88 -12.05
C GLU A 236 23.92 8.71 -10.82
N ILE A 237 22.66 9.15 -10.79
CA ILE A 237 22.11 9.85 -9.62
C ILE A 237 22.01 8.91 -8.41
N ALA A 238 21.52 7.68 -8.61
CA ALA A 238 21.41 6.69 -7.55
C ALA A 238 22.78 6.34 -6.93
N GLU A 239 23.79 6.06 -7.75
CA GLU A 239 25.16 5.80 -7.31
C GLU A 239 25.75 6.99 -6.55
N GLY A 240 25.44 8.22 -6.98
CA GLY A 240 25.86 9.44 -6.31
C GLY A 240 25.27 9.64 -4.92
N ILE A 241 24.04 9.15 -4.67
CA ILE A 241 23.40 9.27 -3.35
C ILE A 241 23.67 8.05 -2.46
N TYR A 242 23.66 6.84 -3.02
CA TYR A 242 23.80 5.58 -2.30
C TYR A 242 25.22 5.01 -2.44
N VAL A 243 26.22 5.80 -2.05
CA VAL A 243 27.64 5.44 -2.16
C VAL A 243 27.93 4.15 -1.37
N GLY A 244 28.47 3.13 -2.06
CA GLY A 244 28.84 1.85 -1.46
C GLY A 244 27.67 0.88 -1.22
N LEU A 245 26.48 1.18 -1.73
CA LEU A 245 25.35 0.27 -1.65
C LEU A 245 25.61 -0.99 -2.50
N PRO A 246 25.36 -2.21 -1.99
CA PRO A 246 25.51 -3.44 -2.76
C PRO A 246 24.68 -3.44 -4.05
N THR A 247 25.22 -4.01 -5.14
CA THR A 247 24.56 -4.07 -6.45
C THR A 247 23.16 -4.69 -6.38
N SER A 248 22.95 -5.67 -5.49
CA SER A 248 21.65 -6.31 -5.28
C SER A 248 20.57 -5.34 -4.78
N LEU A 249 20.95 -4.28 -4.08
CA LEU A 249 20.04 -3.24 -3.57
C LEU A 249 19.98 -2.01 -4.47
N MET A 250 20.94 -1.86 -5.40
CA MET A 250 21.03 -0.68 -6.25
C MET A 250 19.82 -0.53 -7.18
N PHE A 251 19.25 -1.61 -7.69
CA PHE A 251 18.03 -1.53 -8.52
C PHE A 251 16.82 -0.97 -7.76
N GLY A 252 16.68 -1.30 -6.48
CA GLY A 252 15.63 -0.72 -5.63
C GLY A 252 15.87 0.77 -5.35
N ALA A 253 17.12 1.14 -5.10
CA ALA A 253 17.54 2.53 -4.93
C ALA A 253 17.33 3.36 -6.21
N GLU A 254 17.71 2.82 -7.37
CA GLU A 254 17.50 3.42 -8.69
C GLU A 254 16.01 3.61 -8.98
N HIS A 255 15.18 2.61 -8.69
CA HIS A 255 13.73 2.72 -8.82
C HIS A 255 13.17 3.85 -7.94
N ASN A 256 13.63 3.95 -6.69
CA ASN A 256 13.24 5.04 -5.80
C ASN A 256 13.62 6.41 -6.36
N VAL A 257 14.85 6.56 -6.87
CA VAL A 257 15.31 7.81 -7.51
C VAL A 257 14.48 8.14 -8.75
N ARG A 258 14.14 7.15 -9.58
CA ARG A 258 13.30 7.35 -10.76
C ARG A 258 11.95 7.97 -10.43
N MET A 259 11.29 7.54 -9.35
CA MET A 259 10.01 8.11 -8.92
C MET A 259 10.12 9.59 -8.53
N HIS A 260 11.23 9.99 -7.92
CA HIS A 260 11.51 11.40 -7.63
C HIS A 260 11.74 12.20 -8.90
N LEU A 261 12.50 11.66 -9.86
CA LEU A 261 12.74 12.32 -11.15
C LEU A 261 11.44 12.50 -11.93
N GLU A 262 10.58 11.48 -12.00
CA GLU A 262 9.27 11.58 -12.66
C GLU A 262 8.39 12.65 -12.02
N LYS A 263 8.38 12.76 -10.68
CA LYS A 263 7.72 13.88 -9.98
C LYS A 263 8.32 15.23 -10.39
N LEU A 264 9.64 15.38 -10.34
CA LEU A 264 10.33 16.64 -10.67
C LEU A 264 10.09 17.08 -12.13
N VAL A 265 9.95 16.14 -13.07
CA VAL A 265 9.55 16.42 -14.45
C VAL A 265 8.11 16.94 -14.49
N LYS A 266 7.17 16.30 -13.77
CA LYS A 266 5.76 16.75 -13.70
C LYS A 266 5.61 18.13 -13.08
N GLU A 267 6.52 18.51 -12.19
CA GLU A 267 6.60 19.83 -11.55
C GLU A 267 7.37 20.86 -12.38
N ASP A 268 7.82 20.51 -13.57
CA ASP A 268 8.60 21.38 -14.47
C ASP A 268 9.93 21.88 -13.86
N ARG A 269 10.52 21.13 -12.92
CA ARG A 269 11.78 21.50 -12.24
C ARG A 269 13.03 20.95 -12.91
N ILE A 270 12.85 19.87 -13.67
CA ILE A 270 13.91 19.23 -14.45
C ILE A 270 13.41 18.93 -15.85
N GLU A 271 14.32 18.84 -16.80
CA GLU A 271 14.06 18.36 -18.16
C GLU A 271 14.59 16.94 -18.32
N ALA A 272 13.89 16.15 -19.14
CA ALA A 272 14.27 14.79 -19.48
C ALA A 272 14.47 14.69 -21.00
N ILE A 273 15.57 14.04 -21.41
CA ILE A 273 15.82 13.67 -22.79
C ILE A 273 15.88 12.14 -22.89
N THR A 274 15.17 11.58 -23.87
CA THR A 274 15.24 10.16 -24.17
C THR A 274 16.19 9.99 -25.35
N ILE A 275 17.29 9.28 -25.10
CA ILE A 275 18.24 8.92 -26.15
C ILE A 275 17.87 7.53 -26.66
N GLU A 276 17.37 7.47 -27.89
CA GLU A 276 17.14 6.21 -28.58
C GLU A 276 18.50 5.60 -28.97
N ASN A 277 18.91 4.54 -28.26
CA ASN A 277 20.04 3.74 -28.70
C ASN A 277 19.56 2.72 -29.73
N VAL A 278 19.89 2.95 -31.01
CA VAL A 278 19.81 1.92 -32.06
C VAL A 278 21.17 1.22 -32.14
N PRO A 279 21.30 -0.01 -31.61
CA PRO A 279 21.75 -1.08 -32.48
C PRO A 279 21.14 -2.47 -32.21
N LYS A 280 21.22 -3.30 -33.26
CA LYS A 280 20.81 -4.72 -33.42
C LYS A 280 20.73 -5.53 -32.11
N GLU A 281 19.56 -5.56 -31.48
CA GLU A 281 18.88 -6.74 -30.89
C GLU A 281 17.99 -6.42 -29.69
N LYS A 282 18.17 -5.31 -28.94
CA LYS A 282 17.18 -4.83 -27.95
C LYS A 282 17.32 -3.32 -27.71
N THR A 283 16.33 -2.53 -28.11
CA THR A 283 16.23 -1.10 -27.79
C THR A 283 16.09 -0.93 -26.27
N HIS A 284 17.09 -0.33 -25.63
CA HIS A 284 16.94 0.23 -24.28
C HIS A 284 17.01 1.74 -24.41
N ASN A 285 15.86 2.39 -24.35
CA ASN A 285 15.77 3.84 -24.30
C ASN A 285 16.39 4.31 -22.99
N ILE A 286 17.45 5.12 -23.06
CA ILE A 286 18.08 5.70 -21.87
C ILE A 286 17.50 7.10 -21.69
N THR A 287 16.82 7.33 -20.58
CA THR A 287 16.36 8.68 -20.19
C THR A 287 17.44 9.33 -19.35
N LYS A 288 17.78 10.57 -19.68
CA LYS A 288 18.69 11.40 -18.89
C LYS A 288 18.01 12.70 -18.47
N TYR A 289 18.47 13.27 -17.36
CA TYR A 289 17.82 14.38 -16.67
C TYR A 289 18.79 15.51 -16.39
N ARG A 290 18.30 16.75 -16.43
CA ARG A 290 19.04 17.96 -16.04
C ARG A 290 18.12 18.97 -15.37
N LEU A 291 18.65 19.81 -14.49
CA LEU A 291 17.90 20.92 -13.90
C LEU A 291 17.46 21.90 -15.00
N LYS A 292 16.23 22.40 -14.89
CA LYS A 292 15.80 23.55 -15.68
C LYS A 292 16.36 24.82 -15.05
N HIS A 293 16.88 25.72 -15.88
CA HIS A 293 17.34 27.06 -15.50
C HIS A 293 16.23 28.08 -15.67
#